data_AF-A0A1Q3WM87-F1
#
_entry.id   AF-A0A1Q3WM87-F1
#
_cell.length_a   1.000
_cell.length_b   1.000
_cell.length_c   1.000
_cell.angle_alpha   90.00
_cell.angle_beta   90.00
_cell.angle_gamma   90.00
#
_symmetry.space_group_name_H-M   'P 1'
#
loop_
_entity.id
_entity.type
_entity.pdbx_description
1 polymer ?
#
loop_
_entity_poly.entity_id
_entity_poly.type
_entity_poly.pdbx_seq_one_letter_code
_entity_poly.pdbx_strand_id
1 'polypeptide(L)'
;METLTLTAPQILTIAHLDDDQDFSPLDTLLEKDRPYGCRAIEFIDDNTSRGYRALEYRAEVIARHEFDNDGCNPVFEWFPIEVMIEKSFTVSTVATLLIGQINVLLIGKTSY
;
A
#
# COMPACT_ATOMS: atom_id res chain seq x y z
N MET A 1 38.69 15.58 18.67
CA MET A 1 38.07 14.24 18.68
C MET A 1 36.57 14.48 18.68
N GLU A 2 35.95 14.46 17.51
CA GLU A 2 34.50 14.63 17.40
C GLU A 2 33.84 13.27 17.55
N THR A 3 32.98 13.14 18.55
CA THR A 3 32.20 11.94 18.81
C THR A 3 31.07 11.89 17.78
N LEU A 4 31.25 11.13 16.70
CA LEU A 4 30.18 10.81 15.76
C LEU A 4 29.12 10.02 16.54
N THR A 5 28.05 10.70 16.94
CA THR A 5 26.90 10.05 17.57
C THR A 5 26.13 9.39 16.43
N LEU A 6 26.23 8.07 16.34
CA LEU A 6 25.43 7.28 15.41
C LEU A 6 23.98 7.34 15.90
N THR A 7 23.22 8.35 15.51
CA THR A 7 21.77 8.36 15.72
C THR A 7 21.22 7.22 14.89
N ALA A 8 20.72 6.18 15.56
CA ALA A 8 19.97 5.12 14.90
C ALA A 8 18.86 5.79 14.06
N PRO A 9 18.61 5.33 12.82
CA PRO A 9 17.55 5.89 12.00
C PRO A 9 16.25 5.85 12.78
N GLN A 10 15.63 7.01 12.97
CA GLN A 10 14.37 7.11 13.69
C GLN A 10 13.32 6.33 12.89
N ILE A 11 12.72 5.33 13.53
CA ILE A 11 11.71 4.49 12.89
C ILE A 11 10.47 5.35 12.67
N LEU A 12 10.15 5.63 11.41
CA LEU A 12 8.97 6.40 11.04
C LEU A 12 7.71 5.57 11.29
N THR A 13 6.77 6.13 12.03
CA THR A 13 5.49 5.48 12.41
C THR A 13 4.31 6.32 11.95
N ILE A 14 3.11 5.74 12.00
CA ILE A 14 1.87 6.45 11.69
C ILE A 14 1.67 7.69 12.58
N ALA A 15 2.05 7.63 13.87
CA ALA A 15 2.01 8.80 14.74
C ALA A 15 2.82 9.98 14.17
N HIS A 16 4.00 9.71 13.62
CA HIS A 16 4.83 10.75 13.01
C HIS A 16 4.17 11.33 11.76
N LEU A 17 3.55 10.49 10.91
CA LEU A 17 2.82 10.97 9.72
C LEU A 17 1.61 11.83 10.11
N ASP A 18 0.90 11.45 11.17
CA ASP A 18 -0.23 12.23 11.71
C ASP A 18 0.23 13.60 12.23
N ASP A 19 1.35 13.64 12.96
CA ASP A 19 1.92 14.85 13.54
C ASP A 19 2.39 15.82 12.45
N ASP A 20 3.03 15.29 11.41
CA ASP A 20 3.55 16.07 10.28
C ASP A 20 2.48 16.38 9.21
N GLN A 21 1.31 15.72 9.28
CA GLN A 21 0.26 15.73 8.26
C GLN A 21 0.77 15.36 6.86
N ASP A 22 1.79 14.50 6.80
CA ASP A 22 2.45 14.09 5.57
C ASP A 22 2.47 12.56 5.44
N PHE A 23 1.71 12.05 4.47
CA PHE A 23 1.64 10.62 4.14
C PHE A 23 2.51 10.24 2.94
N SER A 24 3.24 11.20 2.35
CA SER A 24 4.13 10.94 1.21
C SER A 24 5.17 9.84 1.46
N PRO A 25 5.69 9.61 2.69
CA PRO A 25 6.57 8.47 2.94
C PRO A 25 5.89 7.11 2.74
N LEU A 26 4.60 7.01 3.08
CA LEU A 26 3.82 5.79 2.86
C LEU A 26 3.56 5.60 1.37
N ASP A 27 3.10 6.63 0.67
CA ASP A 27 2.83 6.58 -0.77
C ASP A 27 4.09 6.24 -1.58
N THR A 28 5.25 6.79 -1.18
CA THR A 28 6.54 6.48 -1.80
C THR A 28 6.91 5.01 -1.63
N LEU A 29 6.67 4.42 -0.46
CA LEU A 29 6.92 2.99 -0.24
C LEU A 29 5.95 2.12 -1.05
N LEU A 30 4.66 2.49 -1.09
CA LEU A 30 3.66 1.75 -1.87
C LEU A 30 3.99 1.75 -3.37
N GLU A 31 4.42 2.89 -3.91
CA GLU A 31 4.82 2.99 -5.31
C GLU A 31 6.12 2.21 -5.60
N LYS A 32 7.10 2.33 -4.70
CA LYS A 32 8.38 1.62 -4.82
C LYS A 32 8.22 0.10 -4.78
N ASP A 33 7.39 -0.40 -3.86
CA ASP A 33 7.20 -1.83 -3.62
C ASP A 33 5.96 -2.39 -4.34
N ARG A 34 5.36 -1.60 -5.25
CA ARG A 34 4.16 -1.99 -6.01
C ARG A 34 4.39 -3.30 -6.76
N PRO A 35 3.54 -4.33 -6.57
CA PRO A 35 3.73 -5.62 -7.21
C PRO A 35 3.46 -5.55 -8.71
N TYR A 36 4.09 -6.45 -9.45
CA TYR A 36 3.78 -6.65 -10.86
C TYR A 36 2.29 -7.04 -11.03
N GLY A 37 1.63 -6.43 -12.01
CA GLY A 37 0.19 -6.59 -12.22
C GLY A 37 -0.68 -5.62 -11.42
N CYS A 38 -0.08 -4.76 -10.58
CA CYS A 38 -0.72 -3.57 -10.02
C CYS A 38 -0.22 -2.32 -10.75
N ARG A 39 -1.12 -1.48 -11.25
CA ARG A 39 -0.81 -0.31 -12.07
C ARG A 39 -0.87 1.00 -11.30
N ALA A 40 -1.70 1.06 -10.26
CA ALA A 40 -1.86 2.22 -9.39
C ALA A 40 -2.38 1.80 -8.01
N ILE A 41 -1.99 2.56 -6.99
CA ILE A 41 -2.50 2.45 -5.62
C ILE A 41 -2.89 3.86 -5.20
N GLU A 42 -4.13 4.04 -4.76
CA GLU A 42 -4.67 5.36 -4.42
C GLU A 42 -5.32 5.34 -3.05
N PHE A 43 -4.99 6.34 -2.24
CA PHE A 43 -5.65 6.57 -0.96
C PHE A 43 -7.09 7.05 -1.19
N ILE A 44 -8.02 6.51 -0.40
CA ILE A 44 -9.44 6.84 -0.46
C ILE A 44 -9.87 7.58 0.79
N ASP A 45 -9.69 6.98 1.97
CA ASP A 45 -10.17 7.54 3.22
C ASP A 45 -9.38 7.03 4.43
N ASP A 46 -9.44 7.80 5.52
CA ASP A 46 -8.93 7.43 6.84
C ASP A 46 -10.13 7.26 7.78
N ASN A 47 -10.66 6.04 7.80
CA ASN A 47 -11.89 5.73 8.48
C ASN A 47 -11.62 5.38 9.95
N THR A 48 -12.14 6.21 10.85
CA THR A 48 -12.11 5.95 12.29
C THR A 48 -13.50 5.53 12.78
N SER A 49 -13.91 4.28 12.48
CA SER A 49 -15.19 3.74 12.92
C SER A 49 -15.03 2.53 13.84
N ARG A 50 -15.97 2.36 14.78
CA ARG A 50 -16.06 1.18 15.68
C ARG A 50 -14.85 0.92 16.59
N GLY A 51 -14.07 1.96 16.89
CA GLY A 51 -12.98 1.91 17.88
C GLY A 51 -11.62 1.48 17.32
N TYR A 52 -11.51 1.34 15.99
CA TYR A 52 -10.25 1.17 15.28
C TYR A 52 -10.10 2.23 14.19
N ARG A 53 -8.86 2.46 13.74
CA ARG A 53 -8.54 3.30 12.58
C ARG A 53 -8.18 2.37 11.42
N ALA A 54 -8.76 2.62 10.26
CA ALA A 54 -8.49 1.89 9.04
C ALA A 54 -8.13 2.86 7.92
N LEU A 55 -7.04 2.57 7.21
CA LEU A 55 -6.72 3.29 5.98
C LEU A 55 -7.36 2.54 4.81
N GLU A 56 -8.22 3.23 4.08
CA GLU A 56 -8.89 2.73 2.90
C GLU A 56 -8.13 3.19 1.65
N TYR A 57 -7.80 2.23 0.81
CA TYR A 57 -7.13 2.42 -0.47
C TYR A 57 -7.92 1.73 -1.57
N ARG A 58 -7.60 2.04 -2.82
CA ARG A 58 -7.92 1.20 -3.96
C ARG A 58 -6.67 0.89 -4.76
N ALA A 59 -6.62 -0.31 -5.33
CA ALA A 59 -5.57 -0.69 -6.27
C ALA A 59 -6.16 -1.06 -7.63
N GLU A 60 -5.53 -0.58 -8.68
CA GLU A 60 -5.82 -0.99 -10.05
C GLU A 60 -4.97 -2.24 -10.35
N VAL A 61 -5.60 -3.41 -10.40
CA VAL A 61 -4.89 -4.69 -10.64
C VAL A 61 -5.40 -5.41 -11.88
N ILE A 62 -4.57 -6.30 -12.44
CA ILE A 62 -4.99 -7.21 -13.52
C ILE A 62 -6.13 -8.09 -13.01
N ALA A 63 -7.30 -7.93 -13.61
CA ALA A 63 -8.52 -8.67 -13.27
C ALA A 63 -8.73 -9.90 -14.16
N ARG A 64 -8.35 -9.79 -15.44
CA ARG A 64 -8.42 -10.86 -16.45
C ARG A 64 -7.49 -10.57 -17.62
N HIS A 65 -7.33 -11.55 -18.50
CA HIS A 65 -6.74 -11.36 -19.81
C HIS A 65 -7.81 -11.49 -20.89
N GLU A 66 -7.80 -10.58 -21.84
CA GLU A 66 -8.63 -10.66 -23.04
C GLU A 66 -7.75 -11.09 -24.22
N PHE A 67 -8.27 -12.00 -25.04
CA PHE A 67 -7.60 -12.49 -26.23
C PHE A 67 -8.20 -11.83 -27.46
N ASP A 68 -7.38 -11.10 -28.20
CA ASP A 68 -7.76 -10.45 -29.45
C ASP A 68 -6.77 -10.79 -30.58
N ASN A 69 -6.87 -10.10 -31.71
CA ASN A 69 -6.01 -10.32 -32.87
C ASN A 69 -4.54 -9.95 -32.62
N ASP A 70 -4.25 -9.13 -31.60
CA ASP A 70 -2.91 -8.64 -31.25
C ASP A 70 -2.28 -9.46 -30.11
N GLY A 71 -3.07 -10.27 -29.40
CA GLY A 71 -2.59 -11.27 -28.45
C GLY A 71 -3.39 -11.33 -27.16
N CYS A 72 -2.68 -11.61 -26.06
CA CYS A 72 -3.23 -11.71 -24.71
C CYS A 72 -3.00 -10.38 -23.98
N ASN A 73 -4.06 -9.58 -23.85
CA ASN A 73 -4.00 -8.24 -23.28
C ASN A 73 -4.57 -8.22 -21.85
N PRO A 74 -3.83 -7.70 -20.85
CA PRO A 74 -4.32 -7.61 -19.48
C PRO A 74 -5.38 -6.50 -19.35
N VAL A 75 -6.49 -6.84 -18.71
CA VAL A 75 -7.54 -5.89 -18.32
C VAL A 75 -7.37 -5.55 -16.85
N PHE A 76 -7.32 -4.26 -16.57
CA PHE A 76 -7.15 -3.72 -15.23
C PHE A 76 -8.48 -3.24 -14.66
N GLU A 77 -8.72 -3.51 -13.38
CA GLU A 77 -9.90 -3.03 -12.65
C GLU A 77 -9.49 -2.53 -11.26
N TRP A 78 -10.28 -1.61 -10.72
CA TRP A 78 -10.08 -1.06 -9.38
C TRP A 78 -10.71 -1.95 -8.32
N PHE A 79 -9.94 -2.26 -7.27
CA PHE A 79 -10.40 -3.04 -6.13
C PHE A 79 -10.12 -2.29 -4.82
N PRO A 80 -11.08 -2.29 -3.86
CA PRO A 80 -10.88 -1.70 -2.55
C PRO A 80 -9.93 -2.55 -1.71
N ILE A 81 -9.13 -1.88 -0.88
CA ILE A 81 -8.15 -2.45 0.04
C ILE A 81 -8.25 -1.68 1.35
N GLU A 82 -8.23 -2.38 2.47
CA GLU A 82 -8.36 -1.74 3.78
C GLU A 82 -7.39 -2.39 4.75
N VAL A 83 -6.62 -1.57 5.46
CA VAL A 83 -5.75 -2.05 6.54
C VAL A 83 -6.10 -1.36 7.85
N MET A 84 -6.33 -2.17 8.88
CA MET A 84 -6.42 -1.66 10.25
C MET A 84 -5.02 -1.26 10.74
N ILE A 85 -4.93 -0.08 11.36
CA ILE A 85 -3.67 0.50 11.78
C ILE A 85 -3.71 0.96 13.25
N GLU A 86 -2.55 0.93 13.87
CA GLU A 86 -2.29 1.59 15.16
C GLU A 86 -1.23 2.68 14.97
N LYS A 87 -1.29 3.72 15.81
CA LYS A 87 -0.30 4.83 15.78
C LYS A 87 1.16 4.36 15.98
N SER A 88 1.33 3.23 16.65
CA SER A 88 2.61 2.57 16.91
C SER A 88 3.17 1.85 15.68
N PHE A 89 2.37 1.59 14.65
CA PHE A 89 2.81 0.86 13.46
C PHE A 89 3.81 1.70 12.67
N THR A 90 4.86 1.03 12.20
CA THR A 90 5.84 1.67 11.31
C THR A 90 5.22 1.86 9.93
N VAL A 91 5.70 2.86 9.18
CA VAL A 91 5.26 3.07 7.80
C VAL A 91 5.51 1.83 6.94
N SER A 92 6.67 1.17 7.13
CA SER A 92 6.99 -0.08 6.44
C SER A 92 6.07 -1.24 6.81
N THR A 93 5.60 -1.32 8.06
CA THR A 93 4.60 -2.31 8.48
C THR A 93 3.28 -2.10 7.73
N VAL A 94 2.80 -0.86 7.68
CA VAL A 94 1.55 -0.53 6.99
C VAL A 94 1.66 -0.78 5.48
N ALA A 95 2.77 -0.36 4.85
CA ALA A 95 3.04 -0.67 3.45
C ALA A 95 3.04 -2.19 3.19
N THR A 96 3.70 -2.97 4.06
CA THR A 96 3.74 -4.44 3.94
C THR A 96 2.33 -5.06 3.98
N LEU A 97 1.46 -4.57 4.85
CA LEU A 97 0.08 -5.05 4.96
C LEU A 97 -0.73 -4.72 3.69
N LEU A 98 -0.62 -3.49 3.18
CA LEU A 98 -1.29 -3.06 1.95
C LEU A 98 -0.82 -3.87 0.74
N ILE A 99 0.49 -3.99 0.55
CA ILE A 99 1.09 -4.79 -0.52
C ILE A 99 0.71 -6.26 -0.40
N GLY A 100 0.62 -6.78 0.83
CA GLY A 100 0.13 -8.13 1.10
C GLY A 100 -1.29 -8.35 0.57
N GLN A 101 -2.21 -7.41 0.82
CA GLN A 101 -3.59 -7.50 0.31
C GLN A 101 -3.64 -7.40 -1.23
N ILE A 102 -2.83 -6.54 -1.85
CA ILE A 102 -2.73 -6.45 -3.32
C ILE A 102 -2.28 -7.78 -3.91
N ASN A 103 -1.26 -8.41 -3.32
CA ASN A 103 -0.78 -9.72 -3.79
C ASN A 103 -1.86 -10.81 -3.67
N VAL A 104 -2.66 -10.79 -2.60
CA VAL A 104 -3.80 -11.71 -2.45
C VAL A 104 -4.84 -11.48 -3.56
N LEU A 105 -5.16 -10.22 -3.89
CA LEU A 105 -6.05 -9.89 -4.99
C LEU A 105 -5.50 -10.42 -6.33
N LEU A 106 -4.22 -10.20 -6.61
CA LEU A 106 -3.56 -10.65 -7.83
C LEU A 106 -3.59 -12.18 -7.98
N ILE A 107 -3.27 -12.92 -6.91
CA ILE A 107 -3.32 -14.39 -6.93
C ILE A 107 -4.76 -14.89 -7.17
N GLY A 108 -5.75 -14.28 -6.51
CA GLY A 108 -7.15 -14.66 -6.67
C GLY A 108 -7.72 -14.40 -8.07
N LYS A 109 -7.14 -13.45 -8.82
CA LYS A 109 -7.60 -13.06 -10.16
C LYS A 109 -6.83 -13.74 -11.30
N THR A 110 -5.60 -14.15 -11.07
CA THR A 110 -4.76 -14.82 -12.09
C THR A 110 -4.97 -16.34 -12.17
N SER A 111 -5.82 -16.92 -11.32
CA SER A 111 -6.01 -18.37 -11.20
C SER A 111 -7.02 -19.01 -12.19
N TYR A 112 -7.25 -18.42 -13.36
CA TYR A 112 -8.23 -18.90 -14.36
C TYR A 112 -7.63 -19.07 -15.76
#